data_AF-A0A2G5F0Z0-F1
#
_entry.id   AF-A0A2G5F0Z0-F1
#
_cell.length_a   1.000
_cell.length_b   1.000
_cell.length_c   1.000
_cell.angle_alpha   90.00
_cell.angle_beta   90.00
_cell.angle_gamma   90.00
#
_symmetry.space_group_name_H-M   'P 1'
#
loop_
_entity.id
_entity.type
_entity.pdbx_description
1 polymer ?
#
loop_
_entity_poly.entity_id
_entity_poly.type
_entity_poly.pdbx_seq_one_letter_code
_entity_poly.pdbx_strand_id
1 'polypeptide(L)'
;MALKKDVLICTILQCNTVEEMFSSMDVAKTEGADLVELRIDSLSIFHISDVEKLIQERTLPAIVSFRLDQSGGSHIEGKKKTCLQVLKRALELNADFIEVELEVASDFLASVNIDSYSNSKLIVSCHVDGTPSKDDLSFVVARLQSTGADIIKFSFDTVYITDVAPLLHVLSHCQVPLIACAMGDKGLISQLLCPKFGGFLVYGTIGSNPIPGLPTLTTLRHVYKIEKLNVDTKVFGLIANPVGHSKGPLLHNPAFNHVGYNGIYVPLLVDNMEEFFRVYSSPDFAGFSVGIPHKEGAVRCCDEVHPLAKSIGAVNTIVKRPADGKLVGYNTDCEASITAIEDALRASRSGNGEPSQTSPLSGKVFVLVGAGGAGRALAFGAKTRGARVFIFNRTYGRAKALALAVSGEALPYEEINNFCPEKGMILANATSVGMQPHSDQTPVAKEALGSYELVFDAVYTPRNTRLLQEAQEVGAIVVSGVEMFIRQAIGQFNLFTNGEGTKPASCCLVFLAILPPRIFKQEYCHTRCAVSKCVCVSVSFYSYLTRLHSIGIHCFFYVSSTRRVHAQDCFNTVLIR
;
A
#
# COMPACT_ATOMS: atom_id res chain seq x y z
N MET A 1 -3.16 14.24 -30.59
CA MET A 1 -1.89 13.66 -30.09
C MET A 1 -1.35 14.57 -29.01
N ALA A 2 -1.80 14.40 -27.77
CA ALA A 2 -1.31 15.20 -26.64
C ALA A 2 0.04 14.63 -26.20
N LEU A 3 1.07 15.47 -26.12
CA LEU A 3 2.39 15.08 -25.61
C LEU A 3 2.24 14.41 -24.25
N LYS A 4 2.77 13.18 -24.13
CA LYS A 4 3.20 12.62 -22.85
C LYS A 4 4.10 13.66 -22.18
N LYS A 5 3.57 14.43 -21.24
CA LYS A 5 4.40 15.04 -20.21
C LYS A 5 4.45 14.02 -19.09
N ASP A 6 5.64 13.50 -18.84
CA ASP A 6 5.88 12.67 -17.67
C ASP A 6 5.50 13.48 -16.43
N VAL A 7 4.72 12.89 -15.53
CA VAL A 7 4.32 13.54 -14.29
C VAL A 7 5.58 13.80 -13.45
N LEU A 8 5.66 14.99 -12.85
CA LEU A 8 6.80 15.36 -12.01
C LEU A 8 6.57 14.92 -10.56
N ILE A 9 7.63 14.44 -9.90
CA ILE A 9 7.63 14.14 -8.47
C ILE A 9 8.36 15.25 -7.73
N CYS A 10 7.65 15.95 -6.86
CA CYS A 10 8.18 17.03 -6.03
C CYS A 10 8.20 16.63 -4.56
N THR A 11 9.17 17.14 -3.80
CA THR A 11 9.10 17.14 -2.33
C THR A 11 9.15 18.57 -1.80
N ILE A 12 8.46 18.79 -0.70
CA ILE A 12 8.47 20.08 0.01
C ILE A 12 9.66 20.07 0.98
N LEU A 13 10.49 21.10 0.92
CA LEU A 13 11.60 21.31 1.85
C LEU A 13 11.23 22.42 2.84
N GLN A 14 10.83 21.99 4.04
CA GLN A 14 10.57 22.86 5.19
C GLN A 14 11.70 22.67 6.20
N CYS A 15 12.74 23.51 6.10
CA CYS A 15 13.93 23.45 6.94
C CYS A 15 14.15 24.78 7.65
N ASN A 16 14.85 24.76 8.79
CA ASN A 16 15.08 25.97 9.59
C ASN A 16 16.30 26.77 9.11
N THR A 17 17.22 26.13 8.39
CA THR A 17 18.47 26.71 7.87
C THR A 17 18.70 26.38 6.39
N VAL A 18 19.57 27.17 5.76
CA VAL A 18 19.97 26.99 4.36
C VAL A 18 20.74 25.69 4.16
N GLU A 19 21.62 25.33 5.10
CA GLU A 19 22.40 24.11 5.05
C GLU A 19 21.51 22.86 5.11
N GLU A 20 20.47 22.90 5.95
CA GLU A 20 19.47 21.83 6.02
C GLU A 20 18.67 21.71 4.72
N MET A 21 18.34 22.83 4.05
CA MET A 21 17.68 22.80 2.74
C MET A 21 18.54 22.13 1.68
N PHE A 22 19.84 22.47 1.59
CA PHE A 22 20.76 21.80 0.64
C PHE A 22 20.89 20.30 0.93
N SER A 23 21.12 19.95 2.19
CA SER A 23 21.20 18.54 2.61
C SER A 23 19.92 17.78 2.25
N SER A 24 18.75 18.37 2.52
CA SER A 24 17.46 17.75 2.20
C SER A 24 17.21 17.66 0.70
N MET A 25 17.69 18.63 -0.10
CA MET A 25 17.62 18.60 -1.56
C MET A 25 18.44 17.45 -2.15
N ASP A 26 19.65 17.20 -1.62
CA ASP A 26 20.49 16.09 -2.06
C ASP A 26 19.89 14.72 -1.67
N VAL A 27 19.28 14.63 -0.48
CA VAL A 27 18.53 13.44 -0.08
C VAL A 27 17.32 13.25 -1.00
N ALA A 28 16.54 14.31 -1.28
CA ALA A 28 15.40 14.26 -2.19
C ALA A 28 15.78 13.77 -3.59
N LYS A 29 16.90 14.26 -4.13
CA LYS A 29 17.47 13.81 -5.40
C LYS A 29 17.81 12.33 -5.37
N THR A 30 18.44 11.87 -4.29
CA THR A 30 18.82 10.46 -4.10
C THR A 30 17.59 9.54 -3.96
N GLU A 31 16.52 10.02 -3.31
CA GLU A 31 15.25 9.30 -3.19
C GLU A 31 14.35 9.41 -4.42
N GLY A 32 14.78 10.17 -5.43
CA GLY A 32 14.15 10.22 -6.75
C GLY A 32 13.14 11.34 -6.97
N ALA A 33 13.27 12.49 -6.31
CA ALA A 33 12.53 13.70 -6.69
C ALA A 33 13.02 14.25 -8.04
N ASP A 34 12.10 14.76 -8.86
CA ASP A 34 12.41 15.49 -10.10
C ASP A 34 12.67 16.98 -9.84
N LEU A 35 12.05 17.51 -8.79
CA LEU A 35 12.19 18.90 -8.35
C LEU A 35 11.87 19.02 -6.84
N VAL A 36 12.14 20.19 -6.28
CA VAL A 36 11.85 20.51 -4.88
C VAL A 36 11.04 21.79 -4.75
N GLU A 37 10.17 21.87 -3.74
CA GLU A 37 9.52 23.10 -3.31
C GLU A 37 10.30 23.69 -2.13
N LEU A 38 11.01 24.79 -2.37
CA LEU A 38 11.73 25.56 -1.37
C LEU A 38 10.73 26.44 -0.63
N ARG A 39 10.40 26.08 0.60
CA ARG A 39 9.54 26.87 1.50
C ARG A 39 10.37 27.89 2.24
N ILE A 40 10.62 29.03 1.61
CA ILE A 40 11.51 30.06 2.17
C ILE A 40 10.97 30.60 3.49
N ASP A 41 9.64 30.60 3.66
CA ASP A 41 8.97 30.97 4.91
C ASP A 41 9.31 30.07 6.11
N SER A 42 9.84 28.86 5.90
CA SER A 42 10.23 27.96 7.00
C SER A 42 11.60 28.31 7.60
N LEU A 43 12.41 29.13 6.92
CA LEU A 43 13.72 29.53 7.44
C LEU A 43 13.53 30.44 8.65
N SER A 44 14.10 30.03 9.78
CA SER A 44 13.97 30.73 11.06
C SER A 44 14.44 32.19 11.00
N ILE A 45 15.59 32.42 10.36
CA ILE A 45 16.15 33.73 10.02
C ILE A 45 16.89 33.56 8.70
N PHE A 46 16.65 34.44 7.74
CA PHE A 46 17.38 34.44 6.47
C PHE A 46 17.55 35.87 5.94
N HIS A 47 18.60 36.05 5.14
CA HIS A 47 18.84 37.23 4.32
C HIS A 47 18.51 36.93 2.86
N ILE A 48 18.29 37.97 2.05
CA ILE A 48 17.98 37.76 0.63
C ILE A 48 19.11 36.99 -0.08
N SER A 49 20.38 37.21 0.31
CA SER A 49 21.55 36.48 -0.19
C SER A 49 21.47 34.96 0.01
N ASP A 50 20.77 34.51 1.05
CA ASP A 50 20.55 33.08 1.31
C ASP A 50 19.61 32.47 0.27
N VAL A 51 18.56 33.21 -0.11
CA VAL A 51 17.68 32.85 -1.22
C VAL A 51 18.45 32.82 -2.54
N GLU A 52 19.32 33.80 -2.78
CA GLU A 52 20.16 33.82 -3.99
C GLU A 52 21.05 32.58 -4.07
N LYS A 53 21.69 32.23 -2.96
CA LYS A 53 22.53 31.04 -2.84
C LYS A 53 21.73 29.77 -3.09
N LEU A 54 20.57 29.61 -2.44
CA LEU A 54 19.69 28.44 -2.63
C LEU A 54 19.29 28.26 -4.08
N ILE A 55 18.98 29.35 -4.78
CA ILE A 55 18.58 29.28 -6.19
C ILE A 55 19.81 28.98 -7.07
N GLN A 56 20.91 29.69 -6.91
CA GLN A 56 22.07 29.56 -7.79
C GLN A 56 22.80 28.21 -7.63
N GLU A 57 22.84 27.66 -6.42
CA GLU A 57 23.59 26.43 -6.09
C GLU A 57 22.70 25.18 -6.01
N ARG A 58 21.41 25.26 -6.38
CA ARG A 58 20.47 24.13 -6.32
C ARG A 58 20.93 22.92 -7.12
N THR A 59 20.73 21.72 -6.56
CA THR A 59 21.07 20.43 -7.21
C THR A 59 19.89 19.80 -7.95
N LEU A 60 18.68 20.37 -7.79
CA LEU A 60 17.44 20.03 -8.48
C LEU A 60 16.70 21.30 -8.94
N PRO A 61 15.87 21.23 -9.99
CA PRO A 61 14.90 22.28 -10.31
C PRO A 61 14.07 22.64 -9.07
N ALA A 62 13.72 23.92 -8.94
CA ALA A 62 13.06 24.42 -7.73
C ALA A 62 11.77 25.19 -8.02
N ILE A 63 10.76 24.90 -7.20
CA ILE A 63 9.63 25.80 -6.95
C ILE A 63 10.04 26.68 -5.76
N VAL A 64 10.22 27.98 -5.99
CA VAL A 64 10.44 28.93 -4.90
C VAL A 64 9.07 29.40 -4.41
N SER A 65 8.81 29.17 -3.12
CA SER A 65 7.52 29.45 -2.50
C SER A 65 7.70 30.18 -1.17
N PHE A 66 6.74 31.04 -0.84
CA PHE A 66 6.70 31.75 0.44
C PHE A 66 5.25 31.83 0.91
N ARG A 67 4.90 31.05 1.93
CA ARG A 67 3.56 31.04 2.51
C ARG A 67 3.33 32.18 3.49
N LEU A 68 2.16 32.79 3.41
CA LEU A 68 1.73 33.81 4.37
C LEU A 68 0.98 33.10 5.50
N ASP A 69 1.52 33.15 6.72
CA ASP A 69 0.80 32.61 7.88
C ASP A 69 -0.49 33.40 8.13
N GLN A 70 -1.56 32.72 8.54
CA GLN A 70 -2.86 33.34 8.89
C GLN A 70 -2.83 34.17 10.21
N SER A 71 -1.66 34.58 10.69
CA SER A 71 -1.51 35.31 11.95
C SER A 71 -1.84 36.80 11.74
N GLY A 72 -3.09 37.20 12.02
CA GLY A 72 -3.59 38.58 11.88
C GLY A 72 -2.70 39.69 12.47
N GLY A 73 -2.65 40.86 11.82
CA GLY A 73 -2.06 42.10 12.38
C GLY A 73 -1.02 42.80 11.48
N SER A 74 -0.31 43.81 12.02
CA SER A 74 0.75 44.58 11.34
C SER A 74 1.94 43.72 10.86
N HIS A 75 2.12 42.54 11.46
CA HIS A 75 3.11 41.54 11.04
C HIS A 75 2.83 40.95 9.66
N ILE A 76 1.56 40.95 9.19
CA ILE A 76 1.19 40.45 7.86
C ILE A 76 1.75 41.37 6.78
N GLU A 77 1.65 42.69 6.94
CA GLU A 77 2.10 43.64 5.91
C GLU A 77 3.62 43.56 5.71
N GLY A 78 4.38 43.43 6.81
CA GLY A 78 5.81 43.17 6.76
C GLY A 78 6.14 41.85 6.04
N LYS A 79 5.42 40.77 6.36
CA LYS A 79 5.58 39.46 5.70
C LYS A 79 5.22 39.51 4.22
N LYS A 80 4.15 40.21 3.83
CA LYS A 80 3.75 40.40 2.43
C LYS A 80 4.87 41.10 1.64
N LYS A 81 5.44 42.16 2.19
CA LYS A 81 6.58 42.85 1.57
C LYS A 81 7.80 41.94 1.41
N THR A 82 8.14 41.18 2.45
CA THR A 82 9.24 40.20 2.38
C THR A 82 8.96 39.10 1.35
N CYS A 83 7.73 38.57 1.31
CA CYS A 83 7.28 37.59 0.33
C CYS A 83 7.49 38.10 -1.11
N LEU A 84 6.97 39.30 -1.42
CA LEU A 84 7.14 39.92 -2.74
C LEU A 84 8.63 40.13 -3.10
N GLN A 85 9.45 40.55 -2.14
CA GLN A 85 10.89 40.71 -2.35
C GLN A 85 11.59 39.39 -2.67
N VAL A 86 11.28 38.32 -1.93
CA VAL A 86 11.83 36.97 -2.15
C VAL A 86 11.44 36.45 -3.53
N LEU A 87 10.15 36.50 -3.86
CA LEU A 87 9.63 35.94 -5.11
C LEU A 87 10.13 36.74 -6.32
N LYS A 88 10.22 38.07 -6.21
CA LYS A 88 10.80 38.92 -7.27
C LYS A 88 12.28 38.58 -7.46
N ARG A 89 13.03 38.41 -6.38
CA ARG A 89 14.44 38.03 -6.49
C ARG A 89 14.61 36.65 -7.12
N ALA A 90 13.72 35.71 -6.80
CA ALA A 90 13.72 34.39 -7.42
C ALA A 90 13.48 34.46 -8.94
N LEU A 91 12.59 35.35 -9.38
CA LEU A 91 12.34 35.62 -10.80
C LEU A 91 13.56 36.19 -11.49
N GLU A 92 14.20 37.20 -10.90
CA GLU A 92 15.42 37.82 -11.44
C GLU A 92 16.58 36.82 -11.58
N LEU A 93 16.61 35.79 -10.72
CA LEU A 93 17.60 34.72 -10.74
C LEU A 93 17.21 33.52 -11.60
N ASN A 94 16.13 33.60 -12.37
CA ASN A 94 15.62 32.53 -13.23
C ASN A 94 15.37 31.21 -12.46
N ALA A 95 14.70 31.29 -11.31
CA ALA A 95 14.15 30.09 -10.67
C ALA A 95 13.20 29.35 -11.63
N ASP A 96 13.18 28.02 -11.62
CA ASP A 96 12.40 27.23 -12.58
C ASP A 96 10.90 27.49 -12.45
N PHE A 97 10.42 27.56 -11.21
CA PHE A 97 9.04 27.91 -10.90
C PHE A 97 8.98 28.88 -9.72
N ILE A 98 7.98 29.76 -9.74
CA ILE A 98 7.69 30.68 -8.64
C ILE A 98 6.24 30.44 -8.24
N GLU A 99 6.03 30.12 -6.97
CA GLU A 99 4.70 29.97 -6.40
C GLU A 99 4.28 31.23 -5.66
N VAL A 100 3.15 31.80 -6.10
CA VAL A 100 2.54 32.99 -5.52
C VAL A 100 1.15 32.64 -5.02
N GLU A 101 0.85 32.97 -3.77
CA GLU A 101 -0.52 32.78 -3.26
C GLU A 101 -1.50 33.74 -3.96
N LEU A 102 -2.72 33.26 -4.21
CA LEU A 102 -3.78 34.01 -4.89
C LEU A 102 -4.06 35.36 -4.21
N GLU A 103 -3.90 35.44 -2.88
CA GLU A 103 -4.11 36.68 -2.12
C GLU A 103 -3.15 37.80 -2.52
N VAL A 104 -1.90 37.47 -2.89
CA VAL A 104 -0.85 38.44 -3.26
C VAL A 104 -0.48 38.39 -4.74
N ALA A 105 -1.15 37.56 -5.54
CA ALA A 105 -0.86 37.40 -6.96
C ALA A 105 -1.01 38.72 -7.73
N SER A 106 -2.04 39.52 -7.44
CA SER A 106 -2.25 40.83 -8.09
C SER A 106 -1.10 41.81 -7.79
N ASP A 107 -0.67 41.88 -6.53
CA ASP A 107 0.42 42.77 -6.12
C ASP A 107 1.76 42.34 -6.72
N PHE A 108 2.01 41.02 -6.74
CA PHE A 108 3.20 40.45 -7.37
C PHE A 108 3.26 40.78 -8.85
N LEU A 109 2.18 40.48 -9.60
CA LEU A 109 2.09 40.72 -11.04
C LEU A 109 2.19 42.20 -11.39
N ALA A 110 1.69 43.11 -10.56
CA ALA A 110 1.86 44.55 -10.76
C ALA A 110 3.31 45.02 -10.53
N SER A 111 4.11 44.26 -9.77
CA SER A 111 5.48 44.64 -9.36
C SER A 111 6.60 44.11 -10.27
N VAL A 112 6.27 43.22 -11.21
CA VAL A 112 7.23 42.56 -12.12
C VAL A 112 6.72 42.58 -13.56
N ASN A 113 7.64 42.64 -14.53
CA ASN A 113 7.32 42.40 -15.93
C ASN A 113 7.60 40.93 -16.27
N ILE A 114 6.61 40.06 -16.09
CA ILE A 114 6.80 38.61 -16.17
C ILE A 114 7.19 38.14 -17.58
N ASP A 115 6.71 38.84 -18.61
CA ASP A 115 7.00 38.55 -20.02
C ASP A 115 8.50 38.67 -20.36
N SER A 116 9.27 39.35 -19.50
CA SER A 116 10.72 39.48 -19.66
C SER A 116 11.51 38.24 -19.20
N TYR A 117 10.86 37.26 -18.57
CA TYR A 117 11.52 36.11 -17.93
C TYR A 117 10.99 34.76 -18.44
N SER A 118 11.26 34.46 -19.72
CA SER A 118 10.74 33.27 -20.42
C SER A 118 11.15 31.92 -19.82
N ASN A 119 12.12 31.89 -18.89
CA ASN A 119 12.67 30.67 -18.31
C ASN A 119 12.01 30.28 -16.98
N SER A 120 11.24 31.18 -16.35
CA SER A 120 10.51 30.92 -15.10
C SER A 120 9.03 30.73 -15.39
N LYS A 121 8.39 29.77 -14.71
CA LYS A 121 6.94 29.58 -14.78
C LYS A 121 6.25 30.03 -13.51
N LEU A 122 5.13 30.72 -13.66
CA LEU A 122 4.29 31.17 -12.56
C LEU A 122 3.31 30.08 -12.13
N ILE A 123 3.38 29.70 -10.86
CA ILE A 123 2.37 28.92 -10.17
C ILE A 123 1.55 29.89 -9.31
N VAL A 124 0.23 29.97 -9.52
CA VAL A 124 -0.65 30.67 -8.58
C VAL A 124 -1.40 29.64 -7.74
N SER A 125 -1.33 29.80 -6.42
CA SER A 125 -1.84 28.80 -5.48
C SER A 125 -2.85 29.34 -4.47
N CYS A 126 -3.78 28.50 -4.02
CA CYS A 126 -4.63 28.81 -2.87
C CYS A 126 -4.93 27.57 -2.02
N HIS A 127 -5.26 27.80 -0.75
CA HIS A 127 -5.91 26.78 0.06
C HIS A 127 -7.43 27.02 0.00
N VAL A 128 -8.21 25.95 -0.12
CA VAL A 128 -9.68 25.99 -0.18
C VAL A 128 -10.22 25.45 1.13
N ASP A 129 -10.97 26.28 1.83
CA ASP A 129 -11.54 25.91 3.12
C ASP A 129 -12.67 24.88 2.97
N GLY A 130 -12.73 23.93 3.91
CA GLY A 130 -13.80 22.95 4.00
C GLY A 130 -13.70 21.79 2.99
N THR A 131 -14.84 21.20 2.65
CA THR A 131 -14.96 20.06 1.72
C THR A 131 -15.62 20.51 0.42
N PRO A 132 -14.84 21.04 -0.54
CA PRO A 132 -15.39 21.71 -1.71
C PRO A 132 -16.08 20.73 -2.65
N SER A 133 -17.24 21.14 -3.18
CA SER A 133 -17.93 20.42 -4.24
C SER A 133 -17.19 20.56 -5.58
N LYS A 134 -17.66 19.81 -6.60
CA LYS A 134 -17.15 19.96 -7.97
C LYS A 134 -17.29 21.40 -8.48
N ASP A 135 -18.41 22.05 -8.18
CA ASP A 135 -18.69 23.40 -8.66
C ASP A 135 -17.81 24.43 -7.95
N ASP A 136 -17.58 24.24 -6.64
CA ASP A 136 -16.65 25.07 -5.86
C ASP A 136 -15.23 24.97 -6.42
N LEU A 137 -14.74 23.75 -6.68
CA LEU A 137 -13.42 23.54 -7.27
C LEU A 137 -13.32 24.10 -8.69
N SER A 138 -14.39 24.03 -9.48
CA SER A 138 -14.43 24.62 -10.83
C SER A 138 -14.35 26.15 -10.77
N PHE A 139 -15.00 26.77 -9.79
CA PHE A 139 -14.89 28.20 -9.53
C PHE A 139 -13.48 28.60 -9.08
N VAL A 140 -12.85 27.80 -8.21
CA VAL A 140 -11.44 27.99 -7.81
C VAL A 140 -10.51 27.94 -9.02
N VAL A 141 -10.68 26.94 -9.90
CA VAL A 141 -9.90 26.83 -11.14
C VAL A 141 -10.05 28.09 -12.00
N ALA A 142 -11.28 28.56 -12.23
CA ALA A 142 -11.52 29.75 -13.03
C ALA A 142 -10.88 31.01 -12.42
N ARG A 143 -10.94 31.16 -11.08
CA ARG A 143 -10.27 32.26 -10.37
C ARG A 143 -8.76 32.21 -10.54
N LEU A 144 -8.14 31.06 -10.32
CA LEU A 144 -6.69 30.90 -10.48
C LEU A 144 -6.27 31.15 -11.94
N GLN A 145 -7.03 30.66 -12.92
CA GLN A 145 -6.77 30.91 -14.34
C GLN A 145 -6.85 32.39 -14.72
N SER A 146 -7.78 33.13 -14.13
CA SER A 146 -7.96 34.57 -14.43
C SER A 146 -6.76 35.44 -14.05
N THR A 147 -5.83 34.91 -13.25
CA THR A 147 -4.58 35.58 -12.89
C THR A 147 -3.52 35.55 -14.00
N GLY A 148 -3.70 34.72 -15.03
CA GLY A 148 -2.69 34.51 -16.07
C GLY A 148 -1.57 33.53 -15.69
N ALA A 149 -1.76 32.72 -14.65
CA ALA A 149 -0.79 31.71 -14.22
C ALA A 149 -0.50 30.65 -15.30
N ASP A 150 0.77 30.24 -15.44
CA ASP A 150 1.16 29.11 -16.29
C ASP A 150 0.66 27.77 -15.75
N ILE A 151 0.63 27.66 -14.43
CA ILE A 151 0.22 26.48 -13.67
C ILE A 151 -0.65 26.97 -12.51
N ILE A 152 -1.76 26.28 -12.26
CA ILE A 152 -2.62 26.57 -11.11
C ILE A 152 -2.42 25.51 -10.04
N LYS A 153 -2.48 25.92 -8.77
CA LYS A 153 -2.33 25.03 -7.61
C LYS A 153 -3.44 25.25 -6.59
N PHE A 154 -4.02 24.17 -6.07
CA PHE A 154 -4.85 24.30 -4.86
C PHE A 154 -4.75 23.09 -3.94
N SER A 155 -5.04 23.31 -2.65
CA SER A 155 -5.18 22.24 -1.67
C SER A 155 -6.40 22.44 -0.79
N PHE A 156 -6.92 21.36 -0.21
CA PHE A 156 -8.01 21.38 0.77
C PHE A 156 -7.90 20.19 1.72
N ASP A 157 -8.47 20.30 2.91
CA ASP A 157 -8.49 19.22 3.90
C ASP A 157 -9.56 18.18 3.57
N THR A 158 -9.26 16.90 3.83
CA THR A 158 -10.22 15.81 3.64
C THR A 158 -10.83 15.36 4.97
N VAL A 159 -12.15 15.21 4.99
CA VAL A 159 -12.89 14.60 6.09
C VAL A 159 -13.23 13.16 5.76
N TYR A 160 -13.54 12.86 4.50
CA TYR A 160 -13.85 11.55 3.96
C TYR A 160 -13.05 11.28 2.69
N ILE A 161 -12.78 10.01 2.39
CA ILE A 161 -12.14 9.64 1.13
C ILE A 161 -12.96 10.05 -0.10
N THR A 162 -14.28 10.21 0.03
CA THR A 162 -15.17 10.65 -1.03
C THR A 162 -14.97 12.11 -1.43
N ASP A 163 -14.34 12.92 -0.57
CA ASP A 163 -14.02 14.33 -0.85
C ASP A 163 -12.98 14.46 -1.98
N VAL A 164 -12.26 13.39 -2.29
CA VAL A 164 -11.28 13.36 -3.38
C VAL A 164 -11.93 13.23 -4.77
N ALA A 165 -13.16 12.71 -4.87
CA ALA A 165 -13.78 12.46 -6.17
C ALA A 165 -14.06 13.73 -6.99
N PRO A 166 -14.58 14.84 -6.41
CA PRO A 166 -14.67 16.13 -7.10
C PRO A 166 -13.32 16.58 -7.67
N LEU A 167 -12.23 16.38 -6.92
CA LEU A 167 -10.89 16.72 -7.36
C LEU A 167 -10.45 15.90 -8.58
N LEU A 168 -10.64 14.57 -8.56
CA LEU A 168 -10.29 13.71 -9.72
C LEU A 168 -11.09 14.11 -10.97
N HIS A 169 -12.34 14.52 -10.78
CA HIS A 169 -13.16 15.06 -11.87
C HIS A 169 -12.57 16.35 -12.45
N VAL A 170 -12.19 17.30 -11.60
CA VAL A 170 -11.59 18.57 -12.06
C VAL A 170 -10.25 18.32 -12.76
N LEU A 171 -9.38 17.47 -12.21
CA LEU A 171 -8.10 17.09 -12.84
C LEU A 171 -8.30 16.58 -14.27
N SER A 172 -9.26 15.68 -14.48
CA SER A 172 -9.49 15.05 -15.80
C SER A 172 -10.05 15.99 -16.88
N HIS A 173 -10.60 17.14 -16.49
CA HIS A 173 -11.20 18.10 -17.42
C HIS A 173 -10.43 19.43 -17.48
N CYS A 174 -9.44 19.63 -16.63
CA CYS A 174 -8.67 20.87 -16.59
C CYS A 174 -7.80 21.00 -17.85
N GLN A 175 -7.93 22.12 -18.55
CA GLN A 175 -7.18 22.39 -19.78
C GLN A 175 -5.85 23.12 -19.53
N VAL A 176 -5.62 23.56 -18.30
CA VAL A 176 -4.37 24.16 -17.86
C VAL A 176 -3.63 23.20 -16.92
N PRO A 177 -2.29 23.25 -16.87
CA PRO A 177 -1.53 22.48 -15.90
C PRO A 177 -2.03 22.73 -14.46
N LEU A 178 -2.46 21.65 -13.80
CA LEU A 178 -3.06 21.71 -12.46
C LEU A 178 -2.26 20.86 -11.47
N ILE A 179 -1.85 21.49 -10.38
CA ILE A 179 -1.32 20.84 -9.18
C ILE A 179 -2.43 20.85 -8.14
N ALA A 180 -2.82 19.68 -7.63
CA ALA A 180 -3.88 19.65 -6.63
C ALA A 180 -3.64 18.58 -5.56
N CYS A 181 -3.94 18.93 -4.31
CA CYS A 181 -3.74 18.04 -3.18
C CYS A 181 -4.94 18.04 -2.24
N ALA A 182 -5.54 16.87 -2.06
CA ALA A 182 -6.46 16.63 -0.98
C ALA A 182 -5.63 16.15 0.22
N MET A 183 -5.60 16.93 1.30
CA MET A 183 -4.69 16.75 2.44
C MET A 183 -5.25 15.78 3.48
N GLY A 184 -4.35 15.18 4.27
CA GLY A 184 -4.68 14.17 5.28
C GLY A 184 -4.72 12.74 4.74
N ASP A 185 -4.79 11.76 5.65
CA ASP A 185 -4.67 10.33 5.32
C ASP A 185 -5.74 9.84 4.31
N LYS A 186 -6.94 10.43 4.35
CA LYS A 186 -8.04 10.11 3.42
C LYS A 186 -7.83 10.74 2.03
N GLY A 187 -7.00 11.76 1.95
CA GLY A 187 -6.63 12.46 0.72
C GLY A 187 -5.44 11.84 -0.01
N LEU A 188 -4.75 10.85 0.56
CA LEU A 188 -3.57 10.18 -0.02
C LEU A 188 -3.76 9.74 -1.47
N ILE A 189 -4.95 9.22 -1.82
CA ILE A 189 -5.23 8.78 -3.19
C ILE A 189 -5.22 9.92 -4.22
N SER A 190 -5.38 11.18 -3.79
CA SER A 190 -5.22 12.33 -4.69
C SER A 190 -3.82 12.38 -5.29
N GLN A 191 -2.79 12.09 -4.48
CA GLN A 191 -1.39 12.09 -4.95
C GLN A 191 -1.08 10.84 -5.77
N LEU A 192 -1.56 9.67 -5.34
CA LEU A 192 -1.28 8.40 -6.04
C LEU A 192 -1.98 8.29 -7.40
N LEU A 193 -3.16 8.89 -7.54
CA LEU A 193 -3.97 8.81 -8.77
C LEU A 193 -3.85 10.07 -9.64
N CYS A 194 -3.25 11.15 -9.14
CA CYS A 194 -3.00 12.39 -9.88
C CYS A 194 -2.49 12.18 -11.32
N PRO A 195 -1.48 11.32 -11.60
CA PRO A 195 -0.98 11.13 -12.96
C PRO A 195 -2.02 10.53 -13.92
N LYS A 196 -2.88 9.62 -13.44
CA LYS A 196 -3.95 9.02 -14.24
C LYS A 196 -5.00 10.07 -14.63
N PHE A 197 -5.29 11.00 -13.73
CA PHE A 197 -6.33 12.01 -13.93
C PHE A 197 -5.79 13.32 -14.50
N GLY A 198 -4.54 13.39 -14.95
CA GLY A 198 -4.01 14.54 -15.71
C GLY A 198 -3.37 15.64 -14.85
N GLY A 199 -3.07 15.36 -13.58
CA GLY A 199 -2.35 16.32 -12.76
C GLY A 199 -0.90 16.50 -13.20
N PHE A 200 -0.39 17.71 -12.99
CA PHE A 200 0.92 18.14 -13.46
C PHE A 200 2.09 17.57 -12.64
N LEU A 201 1.87 17.43 -11.33
CA LEU A 201 2.90 17.12 -10.35
C LEU A 201 2.29 16.36 -9.17
N VAL A 202 3.08 15.43 -8.61
CA VAL A 202 2.76 14.65 -7.41
C VAL A 202 3.73 15.03 -6.29
N TYR A 203 3.20 15.24 -5.10
CA TYR A 203 4.01 15.45 -3.91
C TYR A 203 4.35 14.13 -3.22
N GLY A 204 5.63 13.97 -2.93
CA GLY A 204 6.15 12.96 -2.02
C GLY A 204 6.93 13.61 -0.87
N THR A 205 7.26 12.81 0.12
CA THR A 205 8.06 13.23 1.29
C THR A 205 9.36 12.44 1.37
N ILE A 206 10.39 13.06 1.92
CA ILE A 206 11.67 12.40 2.20
C ILE A 206 11.47 11.41 3.36
N GLY A 207 12.04 10.21 3.26
CA GLY A 207 11.83 9.15 4.26
C GLY A 207 12.20 9.54 5.70
N SER A 208 13.20 10.42 5.87
CA SER A 208 13.64 10.92 7.18
C SER A 208 12.77 12.06 7.74
N ASN A 209 11.93 12.70 6.93
CA ASN A 209 11.09 13.84 7.35
C ASN A 209 9.67 13.71 6.78
N PRO A 210 8.87 12.74 7.28
CA PRO A 210 7.57 12.42 6.72
C PRO A 210 6.55 13.56 6.94
N ILE A 211 5.87 13.94 5.87
CA ILE A 211 4.72 14.85 5.91
C ILE A 211 3.43 14.01 5.99
N PRO A 212 2.56 14.21 7.00
CA PRO A 212 1.31 13.48 7.13
C PRO A 212 0.45 13.52 5.86
N GLY A 213 -0.12 12.38 5.46
CA GLY A 213 -0.92 12.25 4.25
C GLY A 213 -0.14 12.14 2.93
N LEU A 214 1.19 12.35 2.92
CA LEU A 214 2.01 12.18 1.72
C LEU A 214 2.75 10.82 1.68
N PRO A 215 2.86 10.19 0.50
CA PRO A 215 3.70 9.01 0.32
C PRO A 215 5.18 9.40 0.27
N THR A 216 6.09 8.49 0.64
CA THR A 216 7.52 8.78 0.50
C THR A 216 7.95 8.75 -0.97
N LEU A 217 8.97 9.53 -1.33
CA LEU A 217 9.56 9.56 -2.68
C LEU A 217 9.94 8.14 -3.16
N THR A 218 10.58 7.37 -2.28
CA THR A 218 10.95 5.98 -2.53
C THR A 218 9.71 5.12 -2.87
N THR A 219 8.59 5.29 -2.15
CA THR A 219 7.37 4.52 -2.45
C THR A 219 6.72 4.93 -3.76
N LEU A 220 6.70 6.22 -4.09
CA LEU A 220 6.20 6.72 -5.38
C LEU A 220 6.95 6.08 -6.56
N ARG A 221 8.29 6.06 -6.50
CA ARG A 221 9.15 5.51 -7.55
C ARG A 221 9.17 3.99 -7.63
N HIS A 222 9.23 3.30 -6.48
CA HIS A 222 9.52 1.87 -6.48
C HIS A 222 8.31 0.98 -6.22
N VAL A 223 7.34 1.45 -5.43
CA VAL A 223 6.13 0.69 -5.10
C VAL A 223 5.04 1.01 -6.09
N TYR A 224 4.67 2.29 -6.24
CA TYR A 224 3.58 2.71 -7.11
C TYR A 224 3.99 2.90 -8.57
N LYS A 225 5.27 3.20 -8.82
CA LYS A 225 5.83 3.49 -10.16
C LYS A 225 4.98 4.49 -10.92
N ILE A 226 4.72 5.63 -10.27
CA ILE A 226 3.73 6.59 -10.74
C ILE A 226 4.02 7.12 -12.15
N GLU A 227 5.27 7.08 -12.59
CA GLU A 227 5.71 7.43 -13.94
C GLU A 227 5.15 6.50 -15.04
N LYS A 228 4.64 5.32 -14.67
CA LYS A 228 4.03 4.36 -15.61
C LYS A 228 2.52 4.55 -15.77
N LEU A 229 1.90 5.32 -14.89
CA LEU A 229 0.46 5.53 -14.90
C LEU A 229 0.05 6.35 -16.13
N ASN A 230 -1.13 6.04 -16.64
CA ASN A 230 -1.75 6.76 -17.75
C ASN A 230 -3.27 6.76 -17.58
N VAL A 231 -3.97 7.44 -18.49
CA VAL A 231 -5.42 7.59 -18.46
C VAL A 231 -6.17 6.24 -18.47
N ASP A 232 -5.57 5.19 -19.05
CA ASP A 232 -6.19 3.86 -19.15
C ASP A 232 -5.89 2.95 -17.94
N THR A 233 -5.00 3.37 -17.03
CA THR A 233 -4.63 2.56 -15.86
C THR A 233 -5.84 2.26 -14.99
N LYS A 234 -6.04 0.98 -14.65
CA LYS A 234 -7.13 0.55 -13.75
C LYS A 234 -6.73 0.68 -12.28
N VAL A 235 -7.65 1.21 -11.48
CA VAL A 235 -7.45 1.43 -10.04
C VAL A 235 -8.00 0.24 -9.27
N PHE A 236 -7.13 -0.30 -8.43
CA PHE A 236 -7.42 -1.31 -7.41
C PHE A 236 -7.05 -0.76 -6.04
N GLY A 237 -7.57 -1.35 -4.97
CA GLY A 237 -7.12 -0.95 -3.66
C GLY A 237 -7.65 -1.75 -2.49
N LEU A 238 -7.09 -1.50 -1.31
CA LEU A 238 -7.58 -2.06 -0.05
C LEU A 238 -8.54 -1.09 0.62
N ILE A 239 -9.80 -1.47 0.73
CA ILE A 239 -10.82 -0.82 1.57
C ILE A 239 -10.62 -1.28 3.02
N ALA A 240 -10.19 -0.39 3.91
CA ALA A 240 -10.03 -0.69 5.34
C ALA A 240 -10.10 0.58 6.21
N ASN A 241 -10.31 0.39 7.51
CA ASN A 241 -10.08 1.43 8.52
C ASN A 241 -9.59 0.78 9.83
N PRO A 242 -8.32 0.95 10.22
CA PRO A 242 -7.26 1.72 9.54
C PRO A 242 -6.69 1.00 8.30
N VAL A 243 -6.03 1.74 7.40
CA VAL A 243 -5.42 1.19 6.15
C VAL A 243 -3.90 1.34 6.06
N GLY A 244 -3.29 2.24 6.86
CA GLY A 244 -1.89 2.65 6.72
C GLY A 244 -0.85 1.52 6.85
N HIS A 245 -1.17 0.42 7.54
CA HIS A 245 -0.28 -0.73 7.72
C HIS A 245 -0.37 -1.77 6.58
N SER A 246 -1.19 -1.51 5.55
CA SER A 246 -1.40 -2.47 4.47
C SER A 246 -0.14 -2.69 3.66
N LYS A 247 0.26 -3.96 3.54
CA LYS A 247 1.31 -4.40 2.63
C LYS A 247 0.78 -4.76 1.23
N GLY A 248 -0.51 -4.55 0.97
CA GLY A 248 -1.15 -4.84 -0.32
C GLY A 248 -0.46 -4.16 -1.52
N PRO A 249 -0.14 -2.85 -1.45
CA PRO A 249 0.58 -2.16 -2.52
C PRO A 249 1.95 -2.77 -2.83
N LEU A 250 2.64 -3.33 -1.82
CA LEU A 250 3.96 -3.98 -1.99
C LEU A 250 3.86 -5.32 -2.73
N LEU A 251 2.67 -5.93 -2.78
CA LEU A 251 2.43 -7.17 -3.50
C LEU A 251 1.84 -6.92 -4.88
N HIS A 252 0.72 -6.20 -4.96
CA HIS A 252 -0.05 -6.06 -6.19
C HIS A 252 0.63 -5.18 -7.23
N ASN A 253 1.24 -4.04 -6.85
CA ASN A 253 1.86 -3.14 -7.83
C ASN A 253 3.06 -3.78 -8.54
N PRO A 254 4.02 -4.42 -7.85
CA PRO A 254 5.06 -5.16 -8.53
C PRO A 254 4.53 -6.32 -9.38
N ALA A 255 3.48 -7.01 -8.93
CA ALA A 255 2.86 -8.09 -9.69
C ALA A 255 2.22 -7.59 -10.99
N PHE A 256 1.44 -6.51 -10.94
CA PHE A 256 0.87 -5.86 -12.14
C PHE A 256 1.99 -5.46 -13.10
N ASN A 257 3.03 -4.81 -12.59
CA ASN A 257 4.19 -4.42 -13.37
C ASN A 257 4.92 -5.60 -14.02
N HIS A 258 5.09 -6.71 -13.31
CA HIS A 258 5.81 -7.87 -13.80
C HIS A 258 5.09 -8.54 -14.97
N VAL A 259 3.75 -8.64 -14.90
CA VAL A 259 2.95 -9.27 -15.95
C VAL A 259 2.54 -8.28 -17.05
N GLY A 260 2.91 -7.00 -16.93
CA GLY A 260 2.53 -5.95 -17.88
C GLY A 260 1.06 -5.53 -17.81
N TYR A 261 0.38 -5.79 -16.69
CA TYR A 261 -1.01 -5.37 -16.48
C TYR A 261 -1.06 -3.89 -16.11
N ASN A 262 -1.84 -3.08 -16.84
CA ASN A 262 -1.96 -1.64 -16.62
C ASN A 262 -2.88 -1.34 -15.41
N GLY A 263 -2.41 -1.64 -14.21
CA GLY A 263 -3.13 -1.43 -12.97
C GLY A 263 -2.28 -0.81 -11.86
N ILE A 264 -2.93 -0.05 -10.97
CA ILE A 264 -2.37 0.45 -9.72
C ILE A 264 -3.20 -0.05 -8.55
N TYR A 265 -2.55 -0.42 -7.45
CA TYR A 265 -3.15 -0.84 -6.20
C TYR A 265 -2.82 0.18 -5.10
N VAL A 266 -3.84 0.82 -4.52
CA VAL A 266 -3.70 1.89 -3.52
C VAL A 266 -4.39 1.58 -2.19
N PRO A 267 -3.95 2.16 -1.07
CA PRO A 267 -4.72 2.14 0.18
C PRO A 267 -5.97 3.03 0.06
N LEU A 268 -7.12 2.54 0.54
CA LEU A 268 -8.40 3.26 0.57
C LEU A 268 -8.91 3.30 2.02
N LEU A 269 -8.72 4.44 2.69
CA LEU A 269 -9.21 4.67 4.05
C LEU A 269 -10.71 4.99 4.01
N VAL A 270 -11.54 3.97 4.15
CA VAL A 270 -13.00 4.06 3.94
C VAL A 270 -13.73 3.95 5.27
N ASP A 271 -14.61 4.90 5.56
CA ASP A 271 -15.52 4.86 6.71
C ASP A 271 -16.86 4.19 6.35
N ASN A 272 -17.45 4.58 5.21
CA ASN A 272 -18.72 4.08 4.71
C ASN A 272 -18.55 3.50 3.30
N MET A 273 -18.74 2.18 3.15
CA MET A 273 -18.60 1.50 1.87
C MET A 273 -19.71 1.81 0.87
N GLU A 274 -20.95 1.99 1.32
CA GLU A 274 -22.07 2.28 0.42
C GLU A 274 -21.85 3.63 -0.27
N GLU A 275 -21.44 4.63 0.52
CA GLU A 275 -21.06 5.94 0.02
C GLU A 275 -19.84 5.87 -0.90
N PHE A 276 -18.81 5.11 -0.51
CA PHE A 276 -17.62 4.91 -1.32
C PHE A 276 -17.96 4.33 -2.70
N PHE A 277 -18.77 3.26 -2.79
CA PHE A 277 -19.12 2.66 -4.09
C PHE A 277 -20.05 3.55 -4.93
N ARG A 278 -20.92 4.34 -4.28
CA ARG A 278 -21.74 5.34 -4.96
C ARG A 278 -20.87 6.38 -5.66
N VAL A 279 -19.88 6.93 -4.94
CA VAL A 279 -18.99 7.98 -5.44
C VAL A 279 -17.97 7.44 -6.45
N TYR A 280 -17.35 6.29 -6.17
CA TYR A 280 -16.33 5.65 -7.01
C TYR A 280 -16.92 4.59 -7.96
N SER A 281 -18.03 4.94 -8.62
CA SER A 281 -18.78 4.06 -9.53
C SER A 281 -18.16 3.94 -10.93
N SER A 282 -17.23 4.82 -11.31
CA SER A 282 -16.51 4.79 -12.60
C SER A 282 -15.85 3.42 -12.92
N PRO A 283 -15.78 3.01 -14.20
CA PRO A 283 -15.05 1.82 -14.65
C PRO A 283 -13.51 1.92 -14.48
N ASP A 284 -13.00 3.06 -14.02
CA ASP A 284 -11.61 3.20 -13.59
C ASP A 284 -11.31 2.37 -12.35
N PHE A 285 -12.27 2.28 -11.42
CA PHE A 285 -12.14 1.52 -10.18
C PHE A 285 -12.62 0.10 -10.40
N ALA A 286 -11.68 -0.79 -10.68
CA ALA A 286 -11.93 -2.12 -11.24
C ALA A 286 -12.01 -3.23 -10.19
N GLY A 287 -11.39 -3.08 -9.03
CA GLY A 287 -11.45 -4.11 -7.99
C GLY A 287 -10.90 -3.67 -6.65
N PHE A 288 -11.34 -4.35 -5.60
CA PHE A 288 -11.05 -3.95 -4.22
C PHE A 288 -10.79 -5.18 -3.36
N SER A 289 -9.71 -5.15 -2.59
CA SER A 289 -9.62 -6.02 -1.41
C SER A 289 -10.33 -5.35 -0.25
N VAL A 290 -10.92 -6.12 0.64
CA VAL A 290 -11.68 -5.63 1.79
C VAL A 290 -11.05 -6.14 3.08
N GLY A 291 -10.59 -5.19 3.89
CA GLY A 291 -9.95 -5.40 5.19
C GLY A 291 -10.91 -5.21 6.37
N ILE A 292 -10.36 -5.14 7.58
CA ILE A 292 -11.11 -4.85 8.80
C ILE A 292 -11.59 -3.39 8.76
N PRO A 293 -12.81 -3.08 9.25
CA PRO A 293 -13.86 -3.98 9.76
C PRO A 293 -14.90 -4.39 8.69
N HIS A 294 -14.60 -4.15 7.41
CA HIS A 294 -15.60 -4.03 6.35
C HIS A 294 -16.08 -5.36 5.73
N LYS A 295 -15.39 -6.49 5.97
CA LYS A 295 -15.66 -7.76 5.26
C LYS A 295 -17.11 -8.26 5.33
N GLU A 296 -17.79 -8.08 6.46
CA GLU A 296 -19.20 -8.50 6.61
C GLU A 296 -20.16 -7.51 5.94
N GLY A 297 -19.91 -6.20 6.07
CA GLY A 297 -20.70 -5.17 5.41
C GLY A 297 -20.62 -5.25 3.88
N ALA A 298 -19.46 -5.64 3.36
CA ALA A 298 -19.20 -5.76 1.92
C ALA A 298 -20.15 -6.74 1.20
N VAL A 299 -20.70 -7.73 1.91
CA VAL A 299 -21.70 -8.65 1.36
C VAL A 299 -22.94 -7.88 0.87
N ARG A 300 -23.37 -6.85 1.62
CA ARG A 300 -24.55 -6.04 1.27
C ARG A 300 -24.27 -5.02 0.17
N CYS A 301 -23.01 -4.66 -0.02
CA CYS A 301 -22.59 -3.69 -1.04
C CYS A 301 -22.37 -4.32 -2.42
N CYS A 302 -22.38 -5.65 -2.53
CA CYS A 302 -22.20 -6.35 -3.80
C CYS A 302 -23.55 -6.62 -4.45
N ASP A 303 -23.63 -6.42 -5.77
CA ASP A 303 -24.81 -6.81 -6.57
C ASP A 303 -24.93 -8.33 -6.67
N GLU A 304 -23.79 -9.01 -6.76
CA GLU A 304 -23.69 -10.47 -6.81
C GLU A 304 -22.62 -10.96 -5.83
N VAL A 305 -22.88 -12.08 -5.16
CA VAL A 305 -21.93 -12.67 -4.22
C VAL A 305 -21.69 -14.12 -4.58
N HIS A 306 -20.42 -14.49 -4.77
CA HIS A 306 -20.00 -15.84 -5.09
C HIS A 306 -20.53 -16.84 -4.03
N PRO A 307 -21.00 -18.05 -4.40
CA PRO A 307 -21.64 -18.98 -3.46
C PRO A 307 -20.83 -19.26 -2.19
N LEU A 308 -19.51 -19.39 -2.32
CA LEU A 308 -18.60 -19.53 -1.18
C LEU A 308 -18.64 -18.32 -0.24
N ALA A 309 -18.50 -17.10 -0.78
CA ALA A 309 -18.51 -15.87 0.00
C ALA A 309 -19.87 -15.62 0.66
N LYS A 310 -20.96 -15.97 -0.03
CA LYS A 310 -22.34 -15.90 0.49
C LYS A 310 -22.54 -16.85 1.66
N SER A 311 -22.04 -18.09 1.54
CA SER A 311 -22.10 -19.07 2.63
C SER A 311 -21.27 -18.61 3.83
N ILE A 312 -20.05 -18.12 3.59
CA ILE A 312 -19.19 -17.54 4.63
C ILE A 312 -19.84 -16.31 5.27
N GLY A 313 -20.66 -15.55 4.56
CA GLY A 313 -21.23 -14.28 5.03
C GLY A 313 -20.18 -13.17 5.17
N ALA A 314 -19.09 -13.25 4.40
CA ALA A 314 -18.06 -12.22 4.36
C ALA A 314 -17.37 -12.17 2.99
N VAL A 315 -17.12 -10.97 2.50
CA VAL A 315 -16.44 -10.68 1.23
C VAL A 315 -15.10 -9.99 1.55
N ASN A 316 -13.99 -10.54 1.07
CA ASN A 316 -12.67 -9.89 1.17
C ASN A 316 -12.16 -9.36 -0.17
N THR A 317 -12.88 -9.62 -1.26
CA THR A 317 -12.46 -9.31 -2.64
C THR A 317 -13.68 -8.93 -3.44
N ILE A 318 -13.68 -7.76 -4.06
CA ILE A 318 -14.76 -7.26 -4.92
C ILE A 318 -14.16 -6.99 -6.30
N VAL A 319 -14.80 -7.49 -7.35
CA VAL A 319 -14.44 -7.20 -8.73
C VAL A 319 -15.59 -6.45 -9.38
N LYS A 320 -15.32 -5.29 -9.99
CA LYS A 320 -16.29 -4.59 -10.83
C LYS A 320 -16.27 -5.24 -12.21
N ARG A 321 -17.34 -5.94 -12.57
CA ARG A 321 -17.41 -6.70 -13.82
C ARG A 321 -17.47 -5.73 -15.01
N PRO A 322 -16.53 -5.79 -15.97
CA PRO A 322 -16.46 -4.83 -17.07
C PRO A 322 -17.70 -4.81 -17.97
N ALA A 323 -18.40 -5.94 -18.11
CA ALA A 323 -19.53 -6.09 -19.03
C ALA A 323 -20.78 -5.28 -18.63
N ASP A 324 -21.05 -5.15 -17.32
CA ASP A 324 -22.28 -4.53 -16.80
C ASP A 324 -22.05 -3.60 -15.59
N GLY A 325 -20.80 -3.44 -15.14
CA GLY A 325 -20.42 -2.58 -14.03
C GLY A 325 -20.80 -3.12 -12.65
N LYS A 326 -21.35 -4.34 -12.54
CA LYS A 326 -21.77 -4.91 -11.26
C LYS A 326 -20.60 -5.23 -10.35
N LEU A 327 -20.79 -5.03 -9.06
CA LEU A 327 -19.86 -5.42 -8.01
C LEU A 327 -20.09 -6.89 -7.63
N VAL A 328 -19.10 -7.73 -7.93
CA VAL A 328 -19.14 -9.16 -7.60
C VAL A 328 -18.22 -9.45 -6.42
N GLY A 329 -18.78 -9.97 -5.33
CA GLY A 329 -18.09 -10.27 -4.09
C GLY A 329 -17.58 -11.72 -4.01
N TYR A 330 -16.31 -11.87 -3.62
CA TYR A 330 -15.60 -13.13 -3.44
C TYR A 330 -14.92 -13.21 -2.06
N ASN A 331 -14.50 -14.42 -1.70
CA ASN A 331 -13.73 -14.68 -0.49
C ASN A 331 -12.50 -15.54 -0.82
N THR A 332 -11.31 -14.95 -0.73
CA THR A 332 -10.02 -15.64 -0.91
C THR A 332 -9.34 -15.98 0.42
N ASP A 333 -9.85 -15.48 1.55
CA ASP A 333 -9.32 -15.76 2.89
C ASP A 333 -9.51 -17.24 3.27
N CYS A 334 -10.63 -17.85 2.87
CA CYS A 334 -10.99 -19.23 3.21
C CYS A 334 -9.95 -20.24 2.68
N GLU A 335 -9.79 -20.33 1.36
CA GLU A 335 -8.84 -21.28 0.76
C GLU A 335 -7.39 -20.94 1.13
N ALA A 336 -7.04 -19.66 1.23
CA ALA A 336 -5.69 -19.23 1.58
C ALA A 336 -5.26 -19.69 2.98
N SER A 337 -6.14 -19.53 3.98
CA SER A 337 -5.84 -19.92 5.35
C SER A 337 -5.85 -21.44 5.55
N ILE A 338 -6.85 -22.13 5.00
CA ILE A 338 -6.96 -23.58 5.13
C ILE A 338 -5.79 -24.29 4.45
N THR A 339 -5.43 -23.91 3.22
CA THR A 339 -4.32 -24.56 2.52
C THR A 339 -2.97 -24.28 3.21
N ALA A 340 -2.77 -23.10 3.80
CA ALA A 340 -1.58 -22.82 4.60
C ALA A 340 -1.46 -23.77 5.81
N ILE A 341 -2.56 -24.02 6.52
CA ILE A 341 -2.61 -24.95 7.65
C ILE A 341 -2.38 -26.39 7.18
N GLU A 342 -3.09 -26.82 6.13
CA GLU A 342 -2.96 -28.18 5.61
C GLU A 342 -1.55 -28.50 5.12
N ASP A 343 -0.89 -27.55 4.44
CA ASP A 343 0.47 -27.74 3.94
C ASP A 343 1.49 -27.90 5.07
N ALA A 344 1.34 -27.14 6.15
CA ALA A 344 2.17 -27.28 7.35
C ALA A 344 1.97 -28.65 8.03
N LEU A 345 0.72 -29.12 8.14
CA LEU A 345 0.42 -30.46 8.69
C LEU A 345 0.92 -31.60 7.80
N ARG A 346 0.95 -31.42 6.48
CA ARG A 346 1.52 -32.41 5.56
C ARG A 346 3.04 -32.44 5.67
N ALA A 347 3.69 -31.27 5.74
CA ALA A 347 5.13 -31.16 5.83
C ALA A 347 5.71 -31.79 7.12
N SER A 348 4.97 -31.79 8.22
CA SER A 348 5.40 -32.39 9.49
C SER A 348 5.31 -33.93 9.51
N ARG A 349 4.58 -34.54 8.59
CA ARG A 349 4.40 -36.00 8.51
C ARG A 349 5.51 -36.62 7.65
N SER A 350 6.62 -37.03 8.27
CA SER A 350 7.81 -37.63 7.63
C SER A 350 7.63 -39.04 7.01
N GLY A 351 6.43 -39.42 6.55
CA GLY A 351 6.15 -40.78 6.05
C GLY A 351 6.12 -40.88 4.53
N ASN A 352 6.78 -41.92 3.97
CA ASN A 352 6.67 -42.37 2.56
C ASN A 352 5.27 -42.93 2.19
N GLY A 353 4.20 -42.46 2.84
CA GLY A 353 2.84 -42.87 2.55
C GLY A 353 2.34 -42.21 1.27
N GLU A 354 1.53 -42.92 0.49
CA GLU A 354 0.86 -42.32 -0.66
C GLU A 354 0.07 -41.07 -0.23
N PRO A 355 -0.02 -40.04 -1.10
CA PRO A 355 -0.81 -38.85 -0.80
C PRO A 355 -2.24 -39.25 -0.45
N SER A 356 -2.62 -39.11 0.83
CA SER A 356 -4.01 -39.30 1.22
C SER A 356 -4.86 -38.24 0.53
N GLN A 357 -5.90 -38.68 -0.19
CA GLN A 357 -6.93 -37.80 -0.78
C GLN A 357 -7.73 -37.05 0.31
N THR A 358 -7.64 -37.47 1.57
CA THR A 358 -8.40 -36.89 2.68
C THR A 358 -7.65 -35.71 3.30
N SER A 359 -8.36 -34.62 3.58
CA SER A 359 -7.77 -33.45 4.26
C SER A 359 -7.14 -33.83 5.60
N PRO A 360 -5.95 -33.29 5.96
CA PRO A 360 -5.35 -33.51 7.27
C PRO A 360 -6.16 -32.90 8.42
N LEU A 361 -7.17 -32.06 8.12
CA LEU A 361 -8.11 -31.50 9.10
C LEU A 361 -9.29 -32.42 9.43
N SER A 362 -9.54 -33.44 8.61
CA SER A 362 -10.71 -34.31 8.77
C SER A 362 -10.70 -35.01 10.13
N GLY A 363 -11.78 -34.83 10.91
CA GLY A 363 -11.94 -35.40 12.24
C GLY A 363 -11.20 -34.66 13.37
N LYS A 364 -10.29 -33.72 13.06
CA LYS A 364 -9.55 -32.96 14.09
C LYS A 364 -10.43 -31.91 14.77
N VAL A 365 -10.15 -31.66 16.05
CA VAL A 365 -10.66 -30.49 16.76
C VAL A 365 -9.94 -29.23 16.29
N PHE A 366 -10.73 -28.28 15.77
CA PHE A 366 -10.28 -26.98 15.27
C PHE A 366 -10.83 -25.88 16.18
N VAL A 367 -9.94 -25.27 16.95
CA VAL A 367 -10.23 -24.19 17.89
C VAL A 367 -9.99 -22.86 17.19
N LEU A 368 -11.06 -22.11 16.99
CA LEU A 368 -11.04 -20.80 16.37
C LEU A 368 -11.20 -19.71 17.43
N VAL A 369 -10.29 -18.73 17.41
CA VAL A 369 -10.41 -17.50 18.20
C VAL A 369 -10.78 -16.35 17.28
N GLY A 370 -11.95 -15.74 17.49
CA GLY A 370 -12.45 -14.62 16.71
C GLY A 370 -13.58 -15.01 15.76
N ALA A 371 -14.67 -14.25 15.82
CA ALA A 371 -15.88 -14.44 14.99
C ALA A 371 -16.13 -13.25 14.04
N GLY A 372 -15.05 -12.63 13.54
CA GLY A 372 -15.08 -11.60 12.48
C GLY A 372 -15.03 -12.22 11.08
N GLY A 373 -14.89 -11.39 10.03
CA GLY A 373 -14.85 -11.87 8.64
C GLY A 373 -13.78 -12.93 8.34
N ALA A 374 -12.56 -12.80 8.89
CA ALA A 374 -11.51 -13.82 8.76
C ALA A 374 -11.85 -15.10 9.53
N GLY A 375 -12.40 -14.96 10.75
CA GLY A 375 -12.85 -16.09 11.55
C GLY A 375 -13.98 -16.88 10.88
N ARG A 376 -14.92 -16.17 10.24
CA ARG A 376 -15.95 -16.81 9.39
C ARG A 376 -15.29 -17.65 8.29
N ALA A 377 -14.36 -17.09 7.54
CA ALA A 377 -13.67 -17.81 6.46
C ALA A 377 -12.96 -19.07 6.95
N LEU A 378 -12.22 -18.98 8.06
CA LEU A 378 -11.54 -20.12 8.71
C LEU A 378 -12.52 -21.19 9.21
N ALA A 379 -13.60 -20.80 9.89
CA ALA A 379 -14.61 -21.74 10.41
C ALA A 379 -15.26 -22.55 9.29
N PHE A 380 -15.72 -21.87 8.23
CA PHE A 380 -16.32 -22.52 7.07
C PHE A 380 -15.31 -23.41 6.35
N GLY A 381 -14.09 -22.91 6.14
CA GLY A 381 -13.00 -23.67 5.56
C GLY A 381 -12.71 -24.96 6.33
N ALA A 382 -12.50 -24.88 7.64
CA ALA A 382 -12.22 -26.03 8.49
C ALA A 382 -13.37 -27.03 8.49
N LYS A 383 -14.62 -26.54 8.58
CA LYS A 383 -15.81 -27.40 8.56
C LYS A 383 -15.94 -28.17 7.25
N THR A 384 -15.73 -27.52 6.10
CA THR A 384 -15.80 -28.18 4.79
C THR A 384 -14.71 -29.23 4.59
N ARG A 385 -13.60 -29.14 5.34
CA ARG A 385 -12.56 -30.16 5.40
C ARG A 385 -12.80 -31.28 6.43
N GLY A 386 -13.96 -31.27 7.09
CA GLY A 386 -14.36 -32.31 8.04
C GLY A 386 -13.88 -32.09 9.48
N ALA A 387 -13.40 -30.90 9.83
CA ALA A 387 -12.99 -30.60 11.20
C ALA A 387 -14.20 -30.40 12.14
N ARG A 388 -13.98 -30.68 13.43
CA ARG A 388 -14.89 -30.34 14.53
C ARG A 388 -14.55 -28.94 15.04
N VAL A 389 -15.37 -27.95 14.70
CA VAL A 389 -15.06 -26.54 14.94
C VAL A 389 -15.60 -26.06 16.29
N PHE A 390 -14.72 -25.52 17.12
CA PHE A 390 -15.03 -24.84 18.38
C PHE A 390 -14.66 -23.36 18.29
N ILE A 391 -15.55 -22.47 18.71
CA ILE A 391 -15.42 -21.03 18.46
C ILE A 391 -15.44 -20.26 19.78
N PHE A 392 -14.38 -19.49 19.98
CA PHE A 392 -14.20 -18.58 21.10
C PHE A 392 -14.17 -17.15 20.58
N ASN A 393 -14.91 -16.25 21.21
CA ASN A 393 -14.90 -14.83 20.85
C ASN A 393 -15.31 -13.98 22.04
N ARG A 394 -14.63 -12.85 22.25
CA ARG A 394 -14.93 -11.88 23.32
C ARG A 394 -16.41 -11.52 23.40
N THR A 395 -17.07 -11.33 22.25
CA THR A 395 -18.53 -11.20 22.19
C THR A 395 -19.13 -12.57 21.95
N TYR A 396 -19.59 -13.24 23.01
CA TYR A 396 -20.08 -14.62 22.96
C TYR A 396 -21.24 -14.82 21.96
N GLY A 397 -22.15 -13.84 21.82
CA GLY A 397 -23.23 -13.90 20.83
C GLY A 397 -22.73 -14.06 19.38
N ARG A 398 -21.58 -13.47 19.03
CA ARG A 398 -20.97 -13.64 17.71
C ARG A 398 -20.40 -15.04 17.53
N ALA A 399 -19.81 -15.63 18.57
CA ALA A 399 -19.35 -17.03 18.52
C ALA A 399 -20.52 -17.98 18.30
N LYS A 400 -21.63 -17.82 19.04
CA LYS A 400 -22.84 -18.63 18.86
C LYS A 400 -23.40 -18.56 17.43
N ALA A 401 -23.52 -17.34 16.90
CA ALA A 401 -24.04 -17.14 15.54
C ALA A 401 -23.16 -17.83 14.48
N LEU A 402 -21.83 -17.75 14.63
CA LEU A 402 -20.93 -18.43 13.71
C LEU A 402 -20.95 -19.96 13.89
N ALA A 403 -20.95 -20.46 15.13
CA ALA A 403 -21.01 -21.88 15.42
C ALA A 403 -22.26 -22.53 14.83
N LEU A 404 -23.42 -21.87 14.95
CA LEU A 404 -24.66 -22.31 14.31
C LEU A 404 -24.49 -22.40 12.78
N ALA A 405 -23.89 -21.38 12.16
CA ALA A 405 -23.71 -21.31 10.71
C ALA A 405 -22.81 -22.42 10.15
N VAL A 406 -21.88 -22.95 10.94
CA VAL A 406 -20.96 -24.02 10.51
C VAL A 406 -21.26 -25.37 11.18
N SER A 407 -22.36 -25.49 11.92
CA SER A 407 -22.64 -26.68 12.76
C SER A 407 -21.43 -27.07 13.62
N GLY A 408 -20.88 -26.08 14.30
CA GLY A 408 -19.83 -26.20 15.32
C GLY A 408 -20.36 -25.84 16.70
N GLU A 409 -19.45 -25.64 17.65
CA GLU A 409 -19.79 -25.33 19.04
C GLU A 409 -19.18 -23.99 19.47
N ALA A 410 -19.92 -23.21 20.26
CA ALA A 410 -19.46 -21.93 20.79
C ALA A 410 -19.31 -21.99 22.30
N LEU A 411 -18.14 -21.63 22.80
CA LEU A 411 -17.81 -21.62 24.22
C LEU A 411 -17.49 -20.20 24.70
N PRO A 412 -17.72 -19.89 25.99
CA PRO A 412 -17.29 -18.63 26.60
C PRO A 412 -15.78 -18.42 26.40
N TYR A 413 -15.37 -17.17 26.14
CA TYR A 413 -13.97 -16.86 25.84
C TYR A 413 -13.04 -17.20 27.02
N GLU A 414 -13.55 -17.07 28.23
CA GLU A 414 -12.85 -17.31 29.50
C GLU A 414 -12.44 -18.78 29.67
N GLU A 415 -13.10 -19.70 28.96
CA GLU A 415 -12.82 -21.13 29.02
C GLU A 415 -11.66 -21.56 28.12
N ILE A 416 -11.18 -20.69 27.21
CA ILE A 416 -10.22 -21.05 26.17
C ILE A 416 -8.92 -21.67 26.72
N ASN A 417 -8.43 -21.17 27.85
CA ASN A 417 -7.18 -21.65 28.45
C ASN A 417 -7.33 -23.03 29.12
N ASN A 418 -8.55 -23.43 29.44
CA ASN A 418 -8.86 -24.71 30.08
C ASN A 418 -9.44 -25.73 29.09
N PHE A 419 -9.71 -25.31 27.84
CA PHE A 419 -10.34 -26.15 26.83
C PHE A 419 -9.32 -27.13 26.22
N CYS A 420 -9.42 -28.41 26.60
CA CYS A 420 -8.60 -29.48 26.04
C CYS A 420 -9.42 -30.80 25.99
N PRO A 421 -10.36 -30.93 25.03
CA PRO A 421 -11.11 -32.18 24.86
C PRO A 421 -10.24 -33.34 24.37
N GLU A 422 -9.15 -33.06 23.65
CA GLU A 422 -8.20 -34.04 23.12
C GLU A 422 -6.83 -33.39 22.85
N LYS A 423 -5.80 -34.21 22.64
CA LYS A 423 -4.46 -33.74 22.20
C LYS A 423 -4.38 -33.66 20.68
N GLY A 424 -3.50 -32.81 20.17
CA GLY A 424 -3.24 -32.68 18.74
C GLY A 424 -4.31 -31.85 18.02
N MET A 425 -4.92 -30.91 18.76
CA MET A 425 -5.86 -29.92 18.24
C MET A 425 -5.15 -28.91 17.33
N ILE A 426 -5.95 -28.11 16.61
CA ILE A 426 -5.45 -27.01 15.80
C ILE A 426 -6.01 -25.70 16.37
N LEU A 427 -5.15 -24.75 16.69
CA LEU A 427 -5.54 -23.40 17.09
C LEU A 427 -5.43 -22.46 15.88
N ALA A 428 -6.45 -21.64 15.65
CA ALA A 428 -6.42 -20.57 14.67
C ALA A 428 -6.87 -19.25 15.31
N ASN A 429 -5.95 -18.29 15.43
CA ASN A 429 -6.29 -16.92 15.79
C ASN A 429 -6.74 -16.14 14.54
N ALA A 430 -7.95 -15.60 14.59
CA ALA A 430 -8.54 -14.75 13.56
C ALA A 430 -8.96 -13.37 14.11
N THR A 431 -8.45 -13.00 15.29
CA THR A 431 -8.61 -11.68 15.89
C THR A 431 -7.47 -10.74 15.48
N SER A 432 -7.51 -9.50 15.97
CA SER A 432 -6.40 -8.55 15.87
C SER A 432 -5.47 -8.57 17.09
N VAL A 433 -5.65 -9.50 18.04
CA VAL A 433 -4.79 -9.61 19.23
C VAL A 433 -3.39 -10.04 18.78
N GLY A 434 -2.36 -9.31 19.24
CA GLY A 434 -0.97 -9.50 18.82
C GLY A 434 -0.56 -8.67 17.60
N MET A 435 -1.48 -7.94 16.99
CA MET A 435 -1.17 -6.99 15.91
C MET A 435 -0.52 -5.72 16.46
N GLN A 436 0.47 -5.16 15.75
CA GLN A 436 1.06 -3.88 16.12
C GLN A 436 -0.01 -2.77 16.28
N PRO A 437 0.11 -1.89 17.29
CA PRO A 437 1.23 -1.76 18.24
C PRO A 437 1.18 -2.71 19.45
N HIS A 438 0.15 -3.54 19.58
CA HIS A 438 -0.10 -4.42 20.74
C HIS A 438 0.53 -5.82 20.56
N SER A 439 1.80 -5.86 20.14
CA SER A 439 2.52 -7.11 19.84
C SER A 439 2.83 -7.99 21.06
N ASP A 440 2.67 -7.45 22.26
CA ASP A 440 2.85 -8.09 23.56
C ASP A 440 1.62 -8.91 24.01
N GLN A 441 0.50 -8.80 23.31
CA GLN A 441 -0.74 -9.51 23.63
C GLN A 441 -0.81 -10.88 22.95
N THR A 442 -1.49 -11.83 23.60
CA THR A 442 -1.78 -13.16 23.06
C THR A 442 -3.23 -13.56 23.38
N PRO A 443 -3.96 -14.24 22.47
CA PRO A 443 -5.33 -14.66 22.73
C PRO A 443 -5.44 -15.90 23.64
N VAL A 444 -4.35 -16.69 23.77
CA VAL A 444 -4.32 -17.95 24.51
C VAL A 444 -3.06 -17.99 25.36
N ALA A 445 -3.18 -18.44 26.60
CA ALA A 445 -2.05 -18.58 27.52
C ALA A 445 -1.11 -19.70 27.07
N LYS A 446 0.21 -19.50 27.26
CA LYS A 446 1.26 -20.44 26.83
C LYS A 446 1.04 -21.86 27.35
N GLU A 447 0.53 -22.00 28.58
CA GLU A 447 0.30 -23.29 29.24
C GLU A 447 -0.73 -24.14 28.49
N ALA A 448 -1.71 -23.51 27.83
CA ALA A 448 -2.73 -24.21 27.05
C ALA A 448 -2.20 -24.67 25.68
N LEU A 449 -1.15 -24.02 25.17
CA LEU A 449 -0.61 -24.26 23.81
C LEU A 449 -0.04 -25.67 23.63
N GLY A 450 0.41 -26.33 24.71
CA GLY A 450 0.96 -27.70 24.66
C GLY A 450 -0.04 -28.78 24.24
N SER A 451 -1.33 -28.46 24.16
CA SER A 451 -2.37 -29.38 23.68
C SER A 451 -2.58 -29.35 22.16
N TYR A 452 -1.98 -28.37 21.48
CA TYR A 452 -2.15 -28.14 20.05
C TYR A 452 -0.99 -28.72 19.25
N GLU A 453 -1.29 -29.43 18.15
CA GLU A 453 -0.30 -29.86 17.17
C GLU A 453 0.15 -28.68 16.30
N LEU A 454 -0.78 -27.77 16.00
CA LEU A 454 -0.54 -26.62 15.14
C LEU A 454 -1.23 -25.36 15.67
N VAL A 455 -0.51 -24.23 15.61
CA VAL A 455 -1.02 -22.90 15.90
C VAL A 455 -0.87 -22.00 14.67
N PHE A 456 -1.98 -21.50 14.17
CA PHE A 456 -2.09 -20.53 13.09
C PHE A 456 -2.48 -19.16 13.65
N ASP A 457 -1.86 -18.10 13.12
CA ASP A 457 -2.23 -16.73 13.45
C ASP A 457 -2.47 -15.92 12.18
N ALA A 458 -3.68 -15.36 12.01
CA ALA A 458 -4.00 -14.50 10.87
C ALA A 458 -3.26 -13.15 10.92
N VAL A 459 -2.76 -12.74 12.10
CA VAL A 459 -1.93 -11.55 12.24
C VAL A 459 -0.59 -11.78 11.52
N TYR A 460 -0.24 -10.85 10.63
CA TYR A 460 1.02 -10.89 9.86
C TYR A 460 1.95 -9.70 10.13
N THR A 461 1.54 -8.79 11.02
CA THR A 461 2.32 -7.63 11.45
C THR A 461 2.22 -7.48 12.97
N PRO A 462 3.19 -7.99 13.75
CA PRO A 462 4.47 -8.55 13.31
C PRO A 462 4.32 -9.97 12.70
N ARG A 463 5.35 -10.46 12.00
CA ARG A 463 5.37 -11.82 11.41
C ARG A 463 5.37 -12.92 12.49
N ASN A 464 6.16 -12.72 13.53
CA ASN A 464 6.27 -13.60 14.68
C ASN A 464 5.56 -12.92 15.84
N THR A 465 4.28 -13.21 16.01
CA THR A 465 3.48 -12.72 17.14
C THR A 465 3.87 -13.45 18.41
N ARG A 466 3.52 -12.87 19.58
CA ARG A 466 3.70 -13.55 20.86
C ARG A 466 3.06 -14.95 20.87
N LEU A 467 1.88 -15.10 20.29
CA LEU A 467 1.20 -16.39 20.15
C LEU A 467 2.07 -17.43 19.42
N LEU A 468 2.64 -17.05 18.28
CA LEU A 468 3.49 -17.97 17.50
C LEU A 468 4.82 -18.27 18.20
N GLN A 469 5.41 -17.28 18.88
CA GLN A 469 6.62 -17.49 19.68
C GLN A 469 6.38 -18.50 20.81
N GLU A 470 5.34 -18.28 21.62
CA GLU A 470 4.98 -19.16 22.74
C GLU A 470 4.57 -20.56 22.25
N ALA A 471 3.91 -20.66 21.09
CA ALA A 471 3.55 -21.94 20.47
C ALA A 471 4.80 -22.74 20.01
N GLN A 472 5.77 -22.07 19.41
CA GLN A 472 7.03 -22.69 18.99
C GLN A 472 7.84 -23.18 20.20
N GLU A 473 7.85 -22.44 21.30
CA GLU A 473 8.54 -22.82 22.54
C GLU A 473 7.98 -24.10 23.18
N VAL A 474 6.69 -24.40 22.98
CA VAL A 474 6.07 -25.64 23.46
C VAL A 474 6.07 -26.77 22.41
N GLY A 475 6.73 -26.56 21.27
CA GLY A 475 6.91 -27.57 20.22
C GLY A 475 5.75 -27.72 19.24
N ALA A 476 4.79 -26.79 19.23
CA ALA A 476 3.71 -26.80 18.24
C ALA A 476 4.23 -26.35 16.85
N ILE A 477 3.62 -26.86 15.79
CA ILE A 477 3.85 -26.36 14.43
C ILE A 477 3.24 -24.96 14.33
N VAL A 478 4.00 -23.98 13.85
CA VAL A 478 3.53 -22.60 13.71
C VAL A 478 3.29 -22.23 12.26
N VAL A 479 2.15 -21.58 11.99
CA VAL A 479 1.84 -21.03 10.67
C VAL A 479 1.57 -19.53 10.80
N SER A 480 2.49 -18.74 10.23
CA SER A 480 2.40 -17.28 10.25
C SER A 480 1.31 -16.77 9.30
N GLY A 481 0.67 -15.66 9.68
CA GLY A 481 -0.33 -14.98 8.86
C GLY A 481 0.23 -14.47 7.53
N VAL A 482 1.55 -14.38 7.39
CA VAL A 482 2.21 -14.10 6.10
C VAL A 482 1.85 -15.14 5.04
N GLU A 483 1.73 -16.42 5.40
CA GLU A 483 1.36 -17.49 4.48
C GLU A 483 -0.06 -17.27 3.93
N MET A 484 -1.01 -16.99 4.81
CA MET A 484 -2.38 -16.63 4.44
C MET A 484 -2.39 -15.36 3.59
N PHE A 485 -1.66 -14.31 4.00
CA PHE A 485 -1.62 -13.02 3.33
C PHE A 485 -1.15 -13.11 1.88
N ILE A 486 -0.11 -13.91 1.61
CA ILE A 486 0.39 -14.13 0.24
C ILE A 486 -0.63 -14.92 -0.58
N ARG A 487 -1.13 -16.04 -0.06
CA ARG A 487 -2.08 -16.92 -0.77
C ARG A 487 -3.39 -16.20 -1.13
N GLN A 488 -3.94 -15.42 -0.20
CA GLN A 488 -5.18 -14.67 -0.46
C GLN A 488 -4.95 -13.55 -1.49
N ALA A 489 -3.77 -12.93 -1.50
CA ALA A 489 -3.40 -11.87 -2.44
C ALA A 489 -3.21 -12.43 -3.86
N ILE A 490 -2.67 -13.65 -3.99
CA ILE A 490 -2.60 -14.35 -5.29
C ILE A 490 -4.01 -14.65 -5.80
N GLY A 491 -4.91 -15.14 -4.93
CA GLY A 491 -6.32 -15.34 -5.30
C GLY A 491 -6.99 -14.05 -5.77
N GLN A 492 -6.75 -12.94 -5.08
CA GLN A 492 -7.23 -11.61 -5.46
C GLN A 492 -6.67 -11.16 -6.81
N PHE A 493 -5.36 -11.29 -7.01
CA PHE A 493 -4.70 -10.92 -8.25
C PHE A 493 -5.28 -11.66 -9.46
N ASN A 494 -5.53 -12.96 -9.32
CA ASN A 494 -6.14 -13.76 -10.38
C ASN A 494 -7.56 -13.29 -10.71
N LEU A 495 -8.35 -12.93 -9.70
CA LEU A 495 -9.69 -12.37 -9.88
C LEU A 495 -9.65 -10.98 -10.53
N PHE A 496 -8.75 -10.11 -10.09
CA PHE A 496 -8.59 -8.74 -10.60
C PHE A 496 -8.15 -8.70 -12.07
N THR A 497 -7.32 -9.66 -12.48
CA THR A 497 -6.75 -9.74 -13.84
C THR A 497 -7.52 -10.69 -14.74
N ASN A 498 -8.61 -11.30 -14.24
CA ASN A 498 -9.37 -12.35 -14.95
C ASN A 498 -8.48 -13.49 -15.51
N GLY A 499 -7.39 -13.79 -14.81
CA GLY A 499 -6.39 -14.77 -15.26
C GLY A 499 -5.49 -14.33 -16.42
N GLU A 500 -5.70 -13.14 -17.02
CA GLU A 500 -4.88 -12.63 -18.13
C GLU A 500 -3.41 -12.41 -17.72
N GLY A 501 -3.15 -12.27 -16.41
CA GLY A 501 -1.81 -12.21 -15.82
C GLY A 501 -1.13 -13.57 -15.56
N THR A 502 -1.74 -14.71 -15.88
CA THR A 502 -1.22 -16.02 -15.46
C THR A 502 -0.37 -16.74 -16.52
N LYS A 503 0.94 -16.79 -16.27
CA LYS A 503 1.65 -18.08 -16.25
C LYS A 503 1.73 -18.49 -14.77
N PRO A 504 1.03 -19.53 -14.30
CA PRO A 504 0.86 -19.84 -12.87
C PRO A 504 2.16 -19.92 -12.05
N ALA A 505 3.28 -20.28 -12.68
CA ALA A 505 4.59 -20.35 -12.01
C ALA A 505 5.23 -18.97 -11.77
N SER A 506 4.98 -17.95 -12.60
CA SER A 506 5.70 -16.66 -12.51
C SER A 506 5.19 -15.76 -11.39
N CYS A 507 3.88 -15.76 -11.09
CA CYS A 507 3.33 -14.91 -10.02
C CYS A 507 3.77 -15.37 -8.63
N CYS A 508 3.73 -16.68 -8.30
CA CYS A 508 4.25 -17.16 -7.02
C CYS A 508 5.73 -16.79 -6.83
N LEU A 509 6.55 -16.94 -7.88
CA LEU A 509 7.97 -16.55 -7.87
C LEU A 509 8.16 -15.05 -7.64
N VAL A 510 7.30 -14.20 -8.20
CA VAL A 510 7.36 -12.75 -8.01
C VAL A 510 6.94 -12.37 -6.59
N PHE A 511 5.81 -12.89 -6.09
CA PHE A 511 5.37 -12.64 -4.72
C PHE A 511 6.39 -13.15 -3.67
N LEU A 512 7.08 -14.26 -3.95
CA LEU A 512 8.17 -14.78 -3.11
C LEU A 512 9.49 -13.99 -3.27
N ALA A 513 9.79 -13.44 -4.46
CA ALA A 513 11.02 -12.69 -4.73
C ALA A 513 10.97 -11.21 -4.31
N ILE A 514 9.78 -10.61 -4.20
CA ILE A 514 9.60 -9.21 -3.79
C ILE A 514 9.79 -9.02 -2.27
N LEU A 515 9.64 -10.09 -1.48
CA LEU A 515 9.90 -10.02 -0.04
C LEU A 515 11.41 -9.95 0.21
N PRO A 516 11.94 -8.90 0.85
CA PRO A 516 13.38 -8.71 0.96
C PRO A 516 14.07 -9.91 1.66
N PRO A 517 15.27 -10.33 1.21
CA PRO A 517 15.98 -11.48 1.77
C PRO A 517 16.37 -11.31 3.25
N ARG A 518 16.34 -10.09 3.81
CA ARG A 518 16.48 -9.85 5.26
C ARG A 518 15.28 -10.34 6.09
N ILE A 519 14.14 -10.67 5.46
CA ILE A 519 12.93 -11.21 6.11
C ILE A 519 12.95 -12.74 6.21
N PHE A 520 13.87 -13.43 5.52
CA PHE A 520 13.93 -14.90 5.43
C PHE A 520 15.25 -15.52 5.94
N LYS A 521 16.14 -14.74 6.56
CA LYS A 521 17.52 -15.19 6.86
C LYS A 521 17.71 -16.00 8.16
N GLN A 522 16.65 -16.37 8.86
CA GLN A 522 16.74 -17.27 10.01
C GLN A 522 15.75 -18.44 9.82
N GLU A 523 16.28 -19.67 9.92
CA GLU A 523 15.53 -20.94 10.08
C GLU A 523 15.05 -21.73 8.86
N TYR A 524 15.83 -21.79 7.76
CA TYR A 524 15.75 -22.93 6.83
C TYR A 524 17.14 -23.51 6.55
N CYS A 525 17.84 -23.89 7.62
CA CYS A 525 19.03 -24.72 7.53
C CYS A 525 18.79 -25.90 8.46
N HIS A 526 18.15 -26.96 7.95
CA HIS A 526 18.14 -28.36 8.44
C HIS A 526 16.79 -29.04 8.15
N THR A 527 16.56 -29.45 6.91
CA THR A 527 15.79 -30.69 6.61
C THR A 527 15.98 -31.07 5.14
N ARG A 528 16.56 -32.24 4.90
CA ARG A 528 16.71 -32.84 3.56
C ARG A 528 15.38 -33.48 3.17
N CYS A 529 14.81 -33.11 2.03
CA CYS A 529 13.60 -33.73 1.48
C CYS A 529 13.96 -34.57 0.24
N ALA A 530 13.43 -35.80 0.18
CA ALA A 530 13.67 -36.78 -0.87
C ALA A 530 12.32 -37.22 -1.48
N VAL A 531 12.16 -37.00 -2.81
CA VAL A 531 11.31 -37.74 -3.79
C VAL A 531 9.77 -37.56 -3.63
N SER A 532 8.90 -37.27 -4.62
CA SER A 532 8.91 -37.17 -6.09
C SER A 532 7.71 -36.35 -6.63
N LYS A 533 7.91 -35.68 -7.77
CA LYS A 533 6.91 -35.21 -8.77
C LYS A 533 5.75 -34.30 -8.29
N CYS A 534 6.09 -33.19 -7.66
CA CYS A 534 5.44 -31.89 -7.89
C CYS A 534 6.53 -30.83 -7.65
N VAL A 535 6.64 -29.81 -8.50
CA VAL A 535 7.77 -28.86 -8.49
C VAL A 535 7.66 -27.95 -7.26
N CYS A 536 8.17 -28.44 -6.13
CA CYS A 536 8.56 -27.62 -4.98
C CYS A 536 9.77 -26.78 -5.39
N VAL A 537 9.55 -25.47 -5.62
CA VAL A 537 10.63 -24.51 -5.84
C VAL A 537 11.21 -24.12 -4.48
N SER A 538 12.00 -25.00 -3.89
CA SER A 538 12.97 -24.64 -2.85
C SER A 538 14.02 -25.74 -2.64
N VAL A 539 14.70 -26.21 -3.69
CA VAL A 539 16.03 -26.81 -3.55
C VAL A 539 16.92 -26.42 -4.73
N SER A 540 17.87 -25.53 -4.41
CA SER A 540 19.09 -25.21 -5.13
C SER A 540 19.00 -24.42 -6.44
N PHE A 541 19.28 -23.13 -6.33
CA PHE A 541 19.61 -22.20 -7.43
C PHE A 541 20.72 -22.75 -8.35
N TYR A 542 21.55 -23.69 -7.86
CA TYR A 542 22.68 -24.32 -8.58
C TYR A 542 22.25 -25.29 -9.68
N SER A 543 21.22 -26.13 -9.45
CA SER A 543 20.75 -27.16 -10.40
C SER A 543 19.91 -26.57 -11.55
N TYR A 544 19.32 -25.39 -11.34
CA TYR A 544 18.60 -24.66 -12.39
C TYR A 544 19.57 -23.92 -13.33
N LEU A 545 20.64 -23.33 -12.80
CA LEU A 545 21.69 -22.68 -13.60
C LEU A 545 22.49 -23.68 -14.47
N THR A 546 22.74 -24.89 -13.98
CA THR A 546 23.38 -25.95 -14.79
C THR A 546 22.50 -26.43 -15.93
N ARG A 547 21.17 -26.47 -15.73
CA ARG A 547 20.20 -26.82 -16.78
C ARG A 547 20.03 -25.73 -17.84
N LEU A 548 20.12 -24.46 -17.46
CA LEU A 548 20.10 -23.33 -18.41
C LEU A 548 21.36 -23.32 -19.30
N HIS A 549 22.51 -23.66 -18.73
CA HIS A 549 23.77 -23.77 -19.46
C HIS A 549 23.76 -24.95 -20.45
N SER A 550 23.13 -26.09 -20.12
CA SER A 550 23.04 -27.26 -21.00
C SER A 550 22.08 -27.10 -22.19
N ILE A 551 21.27 -26.03 -22.22
CA ILE A 551 20.37 -25.68 -23.33
C ILE A 551 20.78 -24.36 -24.03
N GLY A 552 22.03 -23.92 -23.83
CA GLY A 552 22.60 -22.79 -24.56
C GLY A 552 22.19 -21.39 -24.09
N ILE A 553 21.58 -21.27 -22.91
CA ILE A 553 21.16 -19.98 -22.33
C ILE A 553 22.22 -19.52 -21.32
N HIS A 554 22.95 -18.45 -21.66
CA HIS A 554 23.93 -17.83 -20.77
C HIS A 554 23.30 -16.68 -19.96
N CYS A 555 23.27 -16.80 -18.64
CA CYS A 555 22.86 -15.73 -17.73
C CYS A 555 24.09 -14.92 -17.26
N PHE A 556 24.07 -13.61 -17.47
CA PHE A 556 25.08 -12.67 -16.95
C PHE A 556 24.49 -11.83 -15.82
N PHE A 557 25.26 -11.65 -14.74
CA PHE A 557 24.92 -10.73 -13.66
C PHE A 557 25.73 -9.44 -13.80
N TYR A 558 25.08 -8.30 -13.59
CA TYR A 558 25.76 -7.01 -13.48
C TYR A 558 26.04 -6.72 -12.00
N VAL A 559 27.31 -6.69 -11.64
CA VAL A 559 27.78 -6.11 -10.38
C VAL A 559 28.33 -4.72 -10.71
N SER A 560 27.99 -3.73 -9.88
CA SER A 560 28.36 -2.32 -10.07
C SER A 560 29.85 -2.14 -10.37
N SER A 561 30.14 -1.35 -11.42
CA SER A 561 31.44 -1.01 -12.03
C SER A 561 32.02 -2.02 -13.05
N THR A 562 31.66 -1.79 -14.32
CA THR A 562 32.45 -1.97 -15.57
C THR A 562 33.15 -3.30 -15.93
N ARG A 563 32.78 -4.49 -15.41
CA ARG A 563 33.15 -5.77 -16.07
C ARG A 563 32.06 -6.84 -16.04
N ARG A 564 31.88 -7.54 -17.18
CA ARG A 564 31.13 -8.81 -17.26
C ARG A 564 31.96 -9.91 -16.60
N VAL A 565 31.36 -10.67 -15.67
CA VAL A 565 32.01 -11.81 -15.01
C VAL A 565 31.09 -13.02 -15.08
N HIS A 566 31.66 -14.20 -15.35
CA HIS A 566 30.94 -15.47 -15.37
C HIS A 566 30.48 -15.83 -13.94
N ALA A 567 29.28 -16.39 -13.80
CA ALA A 567 28.66 -16.69 -12.51
C ALA A 567 29.48 -17.62 -11.59
N GLN A 568 30.43 -18.37 -12.13
CA GLN A 568 31.31 -19.25 -11.37
C GLN A 568 32.40 -18.48 -10.59
N ASP A 569 32.85 -17.33 -11.09
CA ASP A 569 34.03 -16.63 -10.54
C ASP A 569 33.68 -15.67 -9.39
N CYS A 570 32.44 -15.16 -9.32
CA CYS A 570 32.00 -14.27 -8.24
C CYS A 570 31.95 -14.92 -6.86
N PHE A 571 31.91 -16.25 -6.77
CA PHE A 571 31.74 -16.95 -5.50
C PHE A 571 33.05 -17.25 -4.77
N ASN A 572 34.19 -17.31 -5.46
CA ASN A 572 35.50 -17.54 -4.80
C ASN A 572 36.04 -16.31 -4.08
N THR A 573 35.49 -15.12 -4.31
CA THR A 573 35.99 -13.85 -3.72
C THR A 573 35.23 -13.42 -2.46
N VAL A 574 34.08 -14.04 -2.14
CA VAL A 574 33.23 -13.64 -1.00
C VAL A 574 33.39 -14.57 0.23
N LEU A 575 34.21 -15.62 0.13
CA LEU A 575 34.59 -16.47 1.27
C LEU A 575 35.91 -16.03 1.95
N ILE A 576 36.50 -14.93 1.51
CA ILE A 576 37.66 -14.29 2.18
C ILE A 576 37.43 -12.78 2.22
N ARG A 577 36.52 -12.30 3.07
CA ARG A 577 36.53 -10.98 3.73
C ARG A 577 35.37 -10.81 4.69
#